data_AF-A0A5R9E7T9-F1
#
_entry.id   AF-A0A5R9E7T9-F1
#
_cell.length_a   1.000
_cell.length_b   1.000
_cell.length_c   1.000
_cell.angle_alpha   90.00
_cell.angle_beta   90.00
_cell.angle_gamma   90.00
#
_symmetry.space_group_name_H-M   'P 1'
#
loop_
_entity.id
_entity.type
_entity.pdbx_description
1 polymer ?
#
loop_
_entity_poly.entity_id
_entity_poly.type
_entity_poly.pdbx_seq_one_letter_code
_entity_poly.pdbx_strand_id
1 'polypeptide(L)'
;MHEEIAERVWEAVGRWVEGRREESVQILATLSETQTPSMMYGVALGIATVAKAALTKMHGSHGHACFWGIRTADGSRPEDTVPPHHLFAARFIAAYLNDDTDTTLALYDAAYRSDDPDLWPACMHTLLAATGEAVIAATPGADR
;
A
#
# COMPACT_ATOMS: atom_id res chain seq x y z
N MET A 1 -20.20 9.21 0.23
CA MET A 1 -19.23 8.92 1.31
C MET A 1 -18.27 7.78 0.94
N HIS A 2 -18.71 6.54 0.68
CA HIS A 2 -17.78 5.47 0.26
C HIS A 2 -17.19 5.67 -1.16
N GLU A 3 -18.00 6.17 -2.09
CA GLU A 3 -17.60 6.47 -3.47
C GLU A 3 -16.53 7.59 -3.52
N GLU A 4 -16.68 8.60 -2.64
CA GLU A 4 -15.74 9.70 -2.48
C GLU A 4 -14.37 9.25 -1.95
N ILE A 5 -14.32 8.31 -0.99
CA ILE A 5 -13.04 7.77 -0.49
C ILE A 5 -12.32 6.99 -1.59
N ALA A 6 -13.04 6.19 -2.37
CA ALA A 6 -12.45 5.43 -3.47
C ALA A 6 -11.87 6.37 -4.54
N GLU A 7 -12.60 7.42 -4.92
CA GLU A 7 -12.10 8.46 -5.84
C GLU A 7 -10.85 9.14 -5.31
N ARG A 8 -10.81 9.48 -4.02
CA ARG A 8 -9.62 10.10 -3.39
C ARG A 8 -8.41 9.18 -3.35
N VAL A 9 -8.62 7.87 -3.14
CA VAL A 9 -7.54 6.87 -3.23
C VAL A 9 -6.98 6.80 -4.65
N TRP A 10 -7.87 6.73 -5.65
CA TRP A 10 -7.47 6.76 -7.05
C TRP A 10 -6.73 8.04 -7.43
N GLU A 11 -7.21 9.19 -6.95
CA GLU A 11 -6.55 10.48 -7.14
C GLU A 11 -5.15 10.48 -6.51
N ALA A 12 -5.02 10.03 -5.25
CA ALA A 12 -3.73 9.97 -4.56
C ALA A 12 -2.71 9.12 -5.32
N VAL A 13 -3.09 7.91 -5.76
CA VAL A 13 -2.20 7.06 -6.56
C VAL A 13 -1.89 7.70 -7.92
N GLY A 14 -2.89 8.29 -8.59
CA GLY A 14 -2.71 9.00 -9.85
C GLY A 14 -1.69 10.14 -9.75
N ARG A 15 -1.79 10.96 -8.71
CA ARG A 15 -0.81 12.04 -8.43
C ARG A 15 0.60 11.49 -8.21
N TRP A 16 0.74 10.36 -7.53
CA TRP A 16 2.05 9.70 -7.38
C TRP A 16 2.64 9.33 -8.74
N VAL A 17 1.85 8.66 -9.58
CA VAL A 17 2.25 8.19 -10.91
C VAL A 17 2.61 9.36 -11.84
N GLU A 18 1.93 10.49 -11.72
CA GLU A 18 2.21 11.74 -12.45
C GLU A 18 3.47 12.49 -11.94
N GLY A 19 4.19 11.95 -10.95
CA GLY A 19 5.34 12.61 -10.31
C GLY A 19 4.96 13.71 -9.32
N ARG A 20 3.67 13.96 -9.09
CA ARG A 20 3.13 14.94 -8.14
C ARG A 20 3.03 14.34 -6.73
N ARG A 21 4.19 13.93 -6.21
CA ARG A 21 4.30 13.19 -4.94
C ARG A 21 3.76 13.98 -3.74
N GLU A 22 4.01 15.29 -3.69
CA GLU A 22 3.50 16.14 -2.61
C GLU A 22 1.96 16.19 -2.59
N GLU A 23 1.32 16.34 -3.76
CA GLU A 23 -0.14 16.33 -3.87
C GLU A 23 -0.74 14.98 -3.45
N SER A 24 -0.08 13.88 -3.83
CA SER A 24 -0.46 12.52 -3.43
C SER A 24 -0.48 12.36 -1.90
N VAL A 25 0.59 12.80 -1.23
CA VAL A 25 0.72 12.74 0.22
C VAL A 25 -0.28 13.67 0.92
N GLN A 26 -0.55 14.85 0.36
CA GLN A 26 -1.54 15.78 0.92
C GLN A 26 -2.95 15.21 0.90
N ILE A 27 -3.33 14.46 -0.15
CA ILE A 27 -4.64 13.78 -0.19
C ILE A 27 -4.73 12.75 0.94
N LEU A 28 -3.68 11.94 1.13
CA LEU A 28 -3.63 10.95 2.20
C LEU A 28 -3.70 11.60 3.60
N ALA A 29 -2.99 12.72 3.81
CA ALA A 29 -3.05 13.49 5.05
C ALA A 29 -4.47 14.00 5.33
N THR A 30 -5.11 14.59 4.31
CA THR A 30 -6.49 15.08 4.40
C THR A 30 -7.48 13.96 4.76
N LEU A 31 -7.30 12.77 4.19
CA LEU A 31 -8.10 11.60 4.57
C LEU A 31 -7.87 11.23 6.04
N SER A 32 -6.63 11.21 6.50
CA SER A 32 -6.31 10.87 7.89
C SER A 32 -6.91 11.83 8.92
N GLU A 33 -7.05 13.12 8.57
CA GLU A 33 -7.64 14.14 9.44
C GLU A 33 -9.17 14.08 9.49
N THR A 34 -9.80 13.65 8.40
CA THR A 34 -11.27 13.73 8.23
C THR A 34 -11.99 12.41 8.47
N GLN A 35 -11.27 11.28 8.43
CA GLN A 35 -11.85 9.95 8.45
C GLN A 35 -11.62 9.22 9.78
N THR A 36 -12.51 8.28 10.09
CA THR A 36 -12.34 7.40 11.25
C THR A 36 -11.24 6.36 11.00
N PRO A 37 -10.71 5.70 12.05
CA PRO A 37 -9.73 4.63 11.89
C PRO A 37 -10.25 3.46 11.04
N SER A 38 -11.53 3.13 11.14
CA SER A 38 -12.15 2.11 10.29
C SER A 38 -12.21 2.51 8.82
N MET A 39 -12.45 3.79 8.53
CA MET A 39 -12.43 4.31 7.15
C MET A 39 -11.00 4.36 6.60
N MET A 40 -10.01 4.71 7.43
CA MET A 40 -8.60 4.68 7.05
C MET A 40 -8.09 3.25 6.78
N TYR A 41 -8.64 2.23 7.43
CA TYR A 41 -8.41 0.84 7.03
C TYR A 41 -8.98 0.56 5.62
N GLY A 42 -10.17 1.07 5.32
CA GLY A 42 -10.74 1.04 3.96
C GLY A 42 -9.83 1.73 2.93
N VAL A 43 -9.22 2.86 3.27
CA VAL A 43 -8.22 3.56 2.43
C VAL A 43 -7.01 2.65 2.17
N ALA A 44 -6.46 2.01 3.20
CA ALA A 44 -5.34 1.08 3.04
C ALA A 44 -5.67 -0.10 2.11
N LEU A 45 -6.88 -0.68 2.26
CA LEU A 45 -7.38 -1.72 1.36
C LEU A 45 -7.58 -1.21 -0.07
N GLY A 46 -8.07 0.01 -0.25
CA GLY A 46 -8.21 0.65 -1.56
C GLY A 46 -6.85 0.80 -2.26
N ILE A 47 -5.83 1.28 -1.53
CA ILE A 47 -4.46 1.36 -2.05
C ILE A 47 -3.93 -0.03 -2.43
N ALA A 48 -4.10 -1.03 -1.56
CA ALA A 48 -3.68 -2.41 -1.84
C ALA A 48 -4.43 -3.05 -3.03
N THR A 49 -5.68 -2.64 -3.29
CA THR A 49 -6.44 -3.05 -4.47
C THR A 49 -5.74 -2.61 -5.76
N VAL A 50 -5.25 -1.37 -5.80
CA VAL A 50 -4.49 -0.85 -6.94
C VAL A 50 -3.15 -1.58 -7.10
N ALA A 51 -2.47 -1.87 -5.98
CA ALA A 51 -1.24 -2.68 -6.00
C ALA A 51 -1.48 -4.09 -6.57
N LYS A 52 -2.57 -4.75 -6.15
CA LYS A 52 -2.98 -6.08 -6.67
C LYS A 52 -3.17 -6.04 -8.18
N ALA A 53 -3.83 -5.02 -8.71
CA ALA A 53 -4.03 -4.84 -10.15
C ALA A 53 -2.69 -4.65 -10.90
N ALA A 54 -1.81 -3.79 -10.40
CA ALA A 54 -0.50 -3.53 -10.99
C ALA A 54 0.39 -4.78 -11.00
N LEU A 55 0.51 -5.46 -9.86
CA LEU A 55 1.32 -6.66 -9.71
C LEU A 55 0.79 -7.84 -10.54
N THR A 56 -0.54 -8.00 -10.62
CA THR A 56 -1.17 -9.01 -11.48
C THR A 56 -0.93 -8.72 -12.96
N LYS A 57 -0.88 -7.44 -13.36
CA LYS A 57 -0.51 -7.05 -14.73
C LYS A 57 0.95 -7.36 -15.04
N MET A 58 1.86 -7.15 -14.09
CA MET A 58 3.31 -7.40 -14.25
C MET A 58 3.67 -8.90 -14.27
N HIS A 59 3.03 -9.70 -13.42
CA HIS A 59 3.44 -11.08 -13.16
C HIS A 59 2.41 -12.13 -13.62
N GLY A 60 1.26 -11.69 -14.13
CA GLY A 60 0.15 -12.56 -14.49
C GLY A 60 -0.73 -12.94 -13.30
N SER A 61 -1.86 -13.61 -13.61
CA SER A 61 -2.75 -14.16 -12.60
C SER A 61 -2.16 -15.43 -12.02
N HIS A 62 -2.16 -15.54 -10.70
CA HIS A 62 -1.68 -16.71 -9.98
C HIS A 62 -2.84 -17.70 -9.76
N GLY A 63 -2.61 -18.98 -10.02
CA GLY A 63 -3.56 -20.04 -9.65
C GLY A 63 -3.56 -20.29 -8.13
N HIS A 64 -4.57 -21.00 -7.62
CA HIS A 64 -4.83 -21.25 -6.19
C HIS A 64 -3.69 -21.89 -5.36
N ALA A 65 -2.57 -22.29 -5.98
CA ALA A 65 -1.42 -22.91 -5.31
C ALA A 65 -0.21 -21.98 -5.14
N CYS A 66 -0.28 -20.73 -5.61
CA CYS A 66 0.82 -19.78 -5.51
C CYS A 66 0.51 -18.68 -4.49
N PHE A 67 1.45 -18.39 -3.60
CA PHE A 67 1.36 -17.33 -2.60
C PHE A 67 2.34 -16.21 -2.89
N TRP A 68 1.94 -14.98 -2.59
CA TRP A 68 2.82 -13.83 -2.58
C TRP A 68 3.62 -13.79 -1.28
N GLY A 69 4.92 -13.54 -1.39
CA GLY A 69 5.84 -13.49 -0.26
C GLY A 69 6.93 -12.46 -0.46
N ILE A 70 7.56 -12.06 0.65
CA ILE A 70 8.64 -11.08 0.67
C ILE A 70 9.97 -11.82 0.69
N ARG A 71 10.87 -11.48 -0.24
CA ARG A 71 12.22 -12.02 -0.28
C ARG A 71 13.23 -10.88 -0.42
N THR A 72 14.25 -10.88 0.42
CA THR A 72 15.44 -10.04 0.24
C THR A 72 16.32 -10.61 -0.87
N ALA A 73 17.13 -9.76 -1.50
CA ALA A 73 18.02 -10.19 -2.58
C ALA A 73 19.13 -11.13 -2.09
N ASP A 74 19.60 -10.92 -0.86
CA ASP A 74 20.69 -11.65 -0.22
C ASP A 74 20.21 -12.84 0.64
N GLY A 75 18.90 -13.05 0.76
CA GLY A 75 18.31 -14.12 1.58
C GLY A 75 18.31 -13.83 3.09
N SER A 76 18.71 -12.62 3.51
CA SER A 76 18.55 -12.17 4.89
C SER A 76 17.08 -12.08 5.29
N ARG A 77 16.81 -12.12 6.59
CA ARG A 77 15.46 -11.89 7.11
C ARG A 77 15.06 -10.43 6.86
N PRO A 78 13.90 -10.14 6.22
CA PRO A 78 13.47 -8.76 5.99
C PRO A 78 13.38 -7.94 7.29
N GLU A 79 13.07 -8.58 8.41
CA GLU A 79 12.97 -7.94 9.73
C GLU A 79 14.28 -7.32 10.21
N ASP A 80 15.42 -7.83 9.73
CA ASP A 80 16.75 -7.40 10.20
C ASP A 80 17.29 -6.23 9.37
N THR A 81 16.73 -5.98 8.18
CA THR A 81 17.32 -5.07 7.18
C THR A 81 16.37 -4.02 6.64
N VAL A 82 15.06 -4.23 6.72
CA VAL A 82 14.05 -3.35 6.13
C VAL A 82 13.40 -2.48 7.21
N PRO A 83 13.30 -1.16 7.02
CA PRO A 83 12.62 -0.29 7.97
C PRO A 83 11.17 -0.74 8.23
N PRO A 84 10.63 -0.56 9.46
CA PRO A 84 9.31 -1.08 9.83
C PRO A 84 8.17 -0.67 8.88
N HIS A 85 8.14 0.58 8.41
CA HIS A 85 7.10 1.08 7.51
C HIS A 85 7.19 0.49 6.09
N HIS A 86 8.39 0.17 5.60
CA HIS A 86 8.58 -0.56 4.35
C HIS A 86 8.12 -2.01 4.48
N LEU A 87 8.46 -2.65 5.59
CA LEU A 87 8.06 -4.02 5.87
C LEU A 87 6.54 -4.13 6.07
N PHE A 88 5.92 -3.16 6.73
CA PHE A 88 4.47 -3.01 6.81
C PHE A 88 3.85 -2.99 5.42
N ALA A 89 4.27 -2.08 4.54
CA ALA A 89 3.67 -1.92 3.21
C ALA A 89 3.77 -3.22 2.40
N ALA A 90 4.95 -3.85 2.39
CA ALA A 90 5.17 -5.11 1.69
C ALA A 90 4.30 -6.25 2.25
N ARG A 91 4.19 -6.38 3.59
CA ARG A 91 3.37 -7.42 4.23
C ARG A 91 1.88 -7.18 4.03
N PHE A 92 1.45 -5.93 4.11
CA PHE A 92 0.05 -5.56 3.91
C PHE A 92 -0.40 -5.88 2.48
N ILE A 93 0.40 -5.48 1.48
CA ILE A 93 0.16 -5.83 0.09
C ILE A 93 0.14 -7.35 -0.08
N ALA A 94 1.17 -8.07 0.38
CA ALA A 94 1.24 -9.52 0.24
C ALA A 94 0.02 -10.24 0.88
N ALA A 95 -0.36 -9.86 2.10
CA ALA A 95 -1.55 -10.39 2.77
C ALA A 95 -2.82 -10.12 1.97
N TYR A 96 -2.99 -8.90 1.47
CA TYR A 96 -4.13 -8.54 0.62
C TYR A 96 -4.18 -9.35 -0.70
N LEU A 97 -3.03 -9.59 -1.33
CA LEU A 97 -2.97 -10.41 -2.55
C LEU A 97 -3.27 -11.89 -2.28
N ASN A 98 -2.99 -12.37 -1.06
CA ASN A 98 -3.29 -13.73 -0.60
C ASN A 98 -4.71 -13.86 -0.01
N ASP A 99 -5.53 -12.81 -0.10
CA ASP A 99 -6.88 -12.73 0.49
C ASP A 99 -6.90 -13.01 2.02
N ASP A 100 -5.79 -12.70 2.70
CA ASP A 100 -5.62 -12.86 4.16
C ASP A 100 -6.06 -11.58 4.89
N THR A 101 -7.38 -11.47 5.10
CA THR A 101 -8.00 -10.31 5.74
C THR A 101 -7.64 -10.16 7.22
N ASP A 102 -7.35 -11.26 7.90
CA ASP A 102 -6.99 -11.26 9.32
C ASP A 102 -5.61 -10.62 9.49
N THR A 103 -4.66 -10.99 8.62
CA THR A 103 -3.32 -10.38 8.62
C THR A 103 -3.37 -8.91 8.21
N THR A 104 -4.16 -8.51 7.19
CA THR A 104 -4.26 -7.08 6.82
C THR A 104 -4.81 -6.24 7.98
N LEU A 105 -5.84 -6.75 8.68
CA LEU A 105 -6.41 -6.05 9.83
C LEU A 105 -5.42 -5.98 11.00
N ALA A 106 -4.73 -7.09 11.31
CA ALA A 106 -3.75 -7.13 12.40
C ALA A 106 -2.57 -6.18 12.15
N LEU A 107 -2.06 -6.13 10.92
CA LEU A 107 -0.99 -5.20 10.54
C LEU A 107 -1.44 -3.74 10.69
N TYR A 108 -2.62 -3.41 10.17
CA TYR A 108 -3.19 -2.06 10.28
C TYR A 108 -3.34 -1.64 11.74
N ASP A 109 -3.95 -2.49 12.55
CA ASP A 109 -4.23 -2.20 13.96
C ASP A 109 -2.93 -2.04 14.77
N ALA A 110 -1.92 -2.88 14.50
CA ALA A 110 -0.62 -2.78 15.15
C ALA A 110 0.11 -1.47 14.79
N ALA A 111 0.05 -1.04 13.53
CA ALA A 111 0.65 0.22 13.12
C ALA A 111 -0.12 1.42 13.70
N TYR A 112 -1.46 1.40 13.65
CA TYR A 112 -2.32 2.47 14.14
C TYR A 112 -2.24 2.67 15.67
N ARG A 113 -2.08 1.58 16.44
CA ARG A 113 -1.96 1.61 17.90
C ARG A 113 -0.52 1.70 18.41
N SER A 114 0.45 1.95 17.53
CA SER A 114 1.84 2.08 17.95
C SER A 114 2.02 3.26 18.91
N ASP A 115 2.90 3.09 19.89
CA ASP A 115 3.34 4.20 20.76
C ASP A 115 4.25 5.19 20.01
N ASP A 116 4.77 4.81 18.84
CA ASP A 116 5.51 5.68 17.94
C ASP A 116 4.53 6.52 17.08
N PRO A 117 4.43 7.84 17.30
CA PRO A 117 3.48 8.69 16.59
C PRO A 117 3.79 8.82 15.09
N ASP A 118 5.03 8.56 14.68
CA ASP A 118 5.48 8.70 13.29
C ASP A 118 5.33 7.41 12.49
N LEU A 119 5.17 6.27 13.17
CA LEU A 119 5.10 4.96 12.51
C LEU A 119 3.85 4.83 11.62
N TRP A 120 2.67 5.16 12.15
CA TRP A 120 1.41 5.04 11.41
C TRP A 120 1.39 5.88 10.12
N PRO A 121 1.71 7.19 10.17
CA PRO A 121 1.84 8.02 8.97
C PRO A 121 2.87 7.47 7.97
N ALA A 122 4.04 7.03 8.45
CA ALA A 122 5.08 6.46 7.60
C ALA A 122 4.63 5.17 6.90
N CYS A 123 3.91 4.29 7.60
CA CYS A 123 3.31 3.08 7.05
C CYS A 123 2.34 3.38 5.90
N MET A 124 1.42 4.33 6.10
CA MET A 124 0.44 4.70 5.08
C MET A 124 1.07 5.39 3.88
N HIS A 125 2.02 6.30 4.12
CA HIS A 125 2.81 6.93 3.06
C HIS A 125 3.55 5.88 2.23
N THR A 126 4.21 4.93 2.89
CA THR A 126 5.01 3.91 2.21
C THR A 126 4.14 2.92 1.43
N LEU A 127 2.94 2.61 1.94
CA LEU A 127 1.96 1.80 1.23
C LEU A 127 1.50 2.48 -0.07
N LEU A 128 1.21 3.79 -0.01
CA LEU A 128 0.87 4.61 -1.18
C LEU A 128 2.03 4.66 -2.18
N ALA A 129 3.23 4.94 -1.69
CA ALA A 129 4.44 5.02 -2.50
C ALA A 129 4.72 3.69 -3.23
N ALA A 130 4.77 2.58 -2.51
CA ALA A 130 5.01 1.26 -3.08
C ALA A 130 3.97 0.88 -4.14
N THR A 131 2.71 1.28 -3.93
CA THR A 131 1.62 1.09 -4.90
C THR A 131 1.85 1.92 -6.16
N GLY A 132 2.19 3.20 -6.01
CA GLY A 132 2.48 4.07 -7.15
C GLY A 132 3.67 3.58 -7.98
N GLU A 133 4.75 3.15 -7.32
CA GLU A 133 5.90 2.54 -8.00
C GLU A 133 5.52 1.25 -8.74
N ALA A 134 4.66 0.40 -8.16
CA ALA A 134 4.15 -0.78 -8.85
C ALA A 134 3.33 -0.42 -10.10
N VAL A 135 2.51 0.64 -10.05
CA VAL A 135 1.72 1.11 -11.21
C VAL A 135 2.62 1.64 -12.32
N ILE A 136 3.66 2.40 -11.98
CA ILE A 136 4.68 2.87 -12.93
C ILE A 136 5.36 1.67 -13.60
N ALA A 137 5.83 0.70 -12.82
CA ALA A 137 6.47 -0.51 -13.33
C ALA A 137 5.54 -1.35 -14.22
N ALA A 138 4.23 -1.36 -13.92
CA ALA A 138 3.21 -2.06 -14.69
C ALA A 138 2.78 -1.34 -15.98
N THR A 139 3.27 -0.12 -16.25
CA THR A 139 2.86 0.70 -17.40
C THR A 139 4.06 1.09 -18.25
N PRO A 140 4.50 0.20 -19.19
CA PRO A 140 5.62 0.51 -20.08
C PRO A 140 5.27 1.69 -20.99
N GLY A 141 6.05 2.78 -20.90
CA GLY A 141 5.94 3.94 -21.81
C GLY A 141 5.42 5.25 -21.21
N ALA A 142 5.24 5.35 -19.90
CA ALA A 142 4.86 6.61 -19.24
C ALA A 142 5.97 7.69 -19.25
N ASP A 143 7.20 7.33 -19.62
CA ASP A 143 8.35 8.24 -19.83
C ASP A 143 8.65 8.53 -21.32
N ARG A 144 7.63 8.62 -22.20
CA ARG A 144 7.82 9.06 -23.59
C ARG A 144 6.98 10.29 -23.94
#